data_AF-A0A447XSD1-F1
#
_entry.id   AF-A0A447XSD1-F1
#
_cell.length_a   1.000
_cell.length_b   1.000
_cell.length_c   1.000
_cell.angle_alpha   90.00
_cell.angle_beta   90.00
_cell.angle_gamma   90.00
#
_symmetry.space_group_name_H-M   'P 1'
#
loop_
_entity.id
_entity.type
_entity.pdbx_description
1 polymer ?
#
loop_
_entity_poly.entity_id
_entity_poly.type
_entity_poly.pdbx_seq_one_letter_code
_entity_poly.pdbx_strand_id
1 'polypeptide(L)'
;MNPQDAHSAYIRGDVELVRIRDAEGRIAAEGALPYPPGVLCVVPGEVWGGAVQRYFLALEEGVNLLPGFSPELQGVYSETDADGVKRLYGYVLK
;
A
#
# COMPACT_ATOMS: atom_id res chain seq x y z
N MET A 1 3.82 -5.27 14.97
CA MET A 1 4.35 -4.13 15.75
C MET A 1 3.15 -3.30 16.20
N ASN A 2 3.19 -2.61 17.35
CA ASN A 2 2.07 -1.74 17.71
C ASN A 2 2.03 -0.51 16.77
N PRO A 3 0.88 0.14 16.57
CA PRO A 3 0.79 1.27 15.65
C PRO A 3 1.62 2.51 16.04
N GLN A 4 1.83 2.73 17.34
CA GLN A 4 2.59 3.89 17.84
C GLN A 4 4.09 3.77 17.54
N ASP A 5 4.65 2.57 17.63
CA ASP A 5 6.04 2.28 17.29
C ASP A 5 6.26 2.45 15.78
N ALA A 6 5.33 1.93 14.96
CA ALA A 6 5.38 2.09 13.51
C ALA A 6 5.29 3.57 13.11
N HIS A 7 4.40 4.34 13.74
CA HIS A 7 4.30 5.78 13.53
C HIS A 7 5.59 6.51 13.93
N SER A 8 6.19 6.14 15.08
CA SER A 8 7.46 6.74 15.52
C SER A 8 8.59 6.47 14.53
N ALA A 9 8.67 5.26 13.97
CA ALA A 9 9.64 4.91 12.93
C ALA A 9 9.38 5.69 11.63
N TYR A 10 8.12 5.83 11.22
CA TYR A 10 7.73 6.66 10.07
C TYR A 10 8.18 8.12 10.22
N ILE A 11 7.91 8.75 11.37
CA ILE A 11 8.33 10.14 11.65
C ILE A 11 9.86 10.30 11.66
N ARG A 12 10.61 9.25 12.03
CA ARG A 12 12.08 9.25 11.98
C ARG A 12 12.67 9.05 10.58
N GLY A 13 11.84 8.71 9.58
CA GLY A 13 12.31 8.36 8.24
C GLY A 13 12.92 6.95 8.16
N ASP A 14 12.61 6.09 9.13
CA ASP A 14 13.03 4.68 9.18
C ASP A 14 12.15 3.80 8.28
N VAL A 15 11.84 4.33 7.09
CA VAL A 15 10.91 3.74 6.13
C VAL A 15 11.46 3.79 4.72
N GLU A 16 11.00 2.87 3.90
CA GLU A 16 11.23 2.87 2.47
C GLU A 16 9.92 2.68 1.71
N LEU A 17 9.82 3.30 0.54
CA LEU A 17 8.69 3.16 -0.37
C LEU A 17 8.94 1.94 -1.27
N VAL A 18 8.09 0.93 -1.17
CA VAL A 18 8.23 -0.31 -1.96
C VAL A 18 6.95 -0.58 -2.75
N ARG A 19 7.07 -1.32 -3.86
CA ARG A 19 5.91 -1.80 -4.59
C ARG A 19 5.10 -2.73 -3.69
N ILE A 20 3.77 -2.62 -3.72
CA ILE A 20 2.89 -3.49 -2.92
C ILE A 20 3.10 -4.97 -3.26
N ARG A 21 3.47 -5.29 -4.51
CA ARG A 21 3.86 -6.64 -4.92
C ARG A 21 5.08 -7.19 -4.14
N ASP A 22 6.02 -6.31 -3.80
CA ASP A 22 7.29 -6.66 -3.14
C ASP A 22 7.22 -6.46 -1.61
N ALA A 23 6.06 -6.05 -1.08
CA ALA A 23 5.86 -5.75 0.34
C ALA A 23 5.58 -6.98 1.21
N GLU A 24 5.42 -8.19 0.64
CA GLU A 24 5.05 -9.38 1.41
C GLU A 24 6.04 -9.64 2.56
N GLY A 25 5.52 -9.84 3.78
CA GLY A 25 6.34 -10.04 4.97
C GLY A 25 6.94 -8.75 5.57
N ARG A 26 6.75 -7.59 4.93
CA ARG A 26 7.23 -6.28 5.43
C ARG A 26 6.19 -5.61 6.31
N ILE A 27 6.65 -4.82 7.28
CA ILE A 27 5.77 -4.09 8.20
C ILE A 27 5.32 -2.78 7.54
N ALA A 28 4.02 -2.57 7.43
CA ALA A 28 3.44 -1.33 6.92
C ALA A 28 3.74 -0.16 7.87
N ALA A 29 4.23 0.95 7.34
CA ALA A 29 4.47 2.17 8.09
C ALA A 29 3.23 3.08 8.16
N GLU A 30 2.34 2.94 7.18
CA GLU A 30 1.10 3.69 7.05
C GLU A 30 -0.11 2.74 6.99
N GLY A 31 -1.30 3.31 7.17
CA GLY A 31 -2.54 2.58 7.00
C GLY A 31 -2.97 2.55 5.54
N ALA A 32 -3.34 1.39 5.01
CA ALA A 32 -3.79 1.23 3.64
C ALA A 32 -5.33 1.18 3.58
N LEU A 33 -5.96 2.17 2.96
CA LEU A 33 -7.41 2.35 2.89
C LEU A 33 -7.87 2.38 1.43
N PRO A 34 -8.54 1.34 0.94
CA PRO A 34 -9.20 1.32 -0.37
C PRO A 34 -10.68 1.73 -0.28
N TYR A 35 -11.22 2.35 -1.34
CA TYR A 35 -12.66 2.57 -1.50
C TYR A 35 -13.22 1.89 -2.76
N PRO A 36 -14.23 1.00 -2.61
CA PRO A 36 -14.76 0.47 -1.33
C PRO A 36 -13.72 -0.40 -0.58
N PRO A 37 -13.90 -0.71 0.72
CA PRO A 37 -15.01 -0.32 1.60
C PRO A 37 -14.87 1.05 2.29
N GLY A 38 -13.73 1.74 2.19
CA GLY A 38 -13.50 3.00 2.88
C GLY A 38 -13.06 2.83 4.35
N VAL A 39 -12.46 1.68 4.69
CA VAL A 39 -11.86 1.41 5.99
C VAL A 39 -10.44 0.88 5.81
N LEU A 40 -9.61 1.02 6.84
CA LEU A 40 -8.25 0.46 6.83
C LEU A 40 -8.31 -1.05 6.65
N CYS A 41 -7.62 -1.55 5.62
CA CYS A 41 -7.38 -2.97 5.41
C CYS A 41 -6.00 -3.41 5.91
N VAL A 42 -5.06 -2.46 6.05
CA VAL A 42 -3.80 -2.62 6.76
C VAL A 42 -3.67 -1.45 7.73
N VAL A 43 -3.30 -1.71 8.97
CA VAL A 43 -3.00 -0.71 10.00
C VAL A 43 -1.48 -0.58 10.15
N PRO A 44 -0.91 0.61 10.44
CA PRO A 44 0.52 0.74 10.73
C PRO A 44 1.00 -0.27 11.76
N GLY A 45 2.12 -0.93 11.47
CA GLY A 45 2.68 -1.98 12.33
C GLY A 45 2.22 -3.40 12.00
N GLU A 46 1.19 -3.56 11.16
CA GLU A 46 0.82 -4.86 10.58
C GLU A 46 1.77 -5.27 9.44
N VAL A 47 1.75 -6.55 9.11
CA VAL A 47 2.60 -7.13 8.07
C VAL A 47 1.79 -7.26 6.78
N TRP A 48 2.32 -6.74 5.68
CA TRP A 48 1.75 -6.94 4.34
C TRP A 48 1.78 -8.42 3.97
N GLY A 49 0.66 -8.93 3.46
CA GLY A 49 0.56 -10.32 3.05
C GLY A 49 -0.87 -10.76 2.74
N GLY A 50 -1.01 -12.01 2.33
CA GLY A 50 -2.30 -12.70 2.31
C GLY A 50 -3.40 -12.02 1.50
N ALA A 51 -4.62 -12.00 2.05
CA ALA A 51 -5.80 -11.53 1.34
C ALA A 51 -5.76 -10.01 1.04
N VAL A 52 -5.25 -9.21 1.98
CA VAL A 52 -5.18 -7.75 1.80
C VAL A 52 -4.21 -7.38 0.69
N GLN A 53 -3.02 -7.98 0.65
CA GLN A 53 -2.07 -7.69 -0.42
C GLN A 53 -2.64 -8.09 -1.80
N ARG A 54 -3.26 -9.27 -1.90
CA ARG A 54 -3.94 -9.70 -3.13
C ARG A 54 -5.06 -8.75 -3.54
N TYR A 55 -5.78 -8.17 -2.58
CA TYR A 55 -6.84 -7.20 -2.86
C TYR A 55 -6.26 -5.93 -3.50
N PHE A 56 -5.20 -5.35 -2.93
CA PHE A 56 -4.55 -4.19 -3.54
C PHE A 56 -3.93 -4.48 -4.90
N LEU A 57 -3.39 -5.68 -5.12
CA LEU A 57 -2.90 -6.09 -6.45
C LEU A 57 -4.03 -6.19 -7.49
N ALA A 58 -5.22 -6.65 -7.08
CA ALA A 58 -6.39 -6.65 -7.95
C ALA A 58 -6.86 -5.21 -8.27
N LEU A 59 -6.76 -4.29 -7.31
CA LEU A 59 -7.05 -2.86 -7.55
C LEU A 59 -6.02 -2.23 -8.50
N GLU A 60 -4.73 -2.57 -8.36
CA GLU A 60 -3.68 -2.15 -9.32
C GLU A 60 -4.02 -2.62 -10.74
N GLU A 61 -4.38 -3.89 -10.90
CA GLU A 61 -4.78 -4.44 -12.20
C GLU A 61 -6.02 -3.72 -12.76
N GLY A 62 -7.05 -3.51 -11.93
CA GLY A 62 -8.27 -2.81 -12.32
C GLY A 62 -8.02 -1.38 -12.80
N VAL A 63 -7.11 -0.65 -12.16
CA VAL A 63 -6.71 0.71 -12.56
C VAL A 63 -6.11 0.74 -13.97
N ASN A 64 -5.34 -0.28 -14.34
CA ASN A 64 -4.72 -0.37 -15.66
C ASN A 64 -5.69 -0.89 -16.73
N LEU A 65 -6.61 -1.78 -16.37
CA LEU A 65 -7.61 -2.33 -17.29
C LEU A 65 -8.73 -1.33 -17.63
N LEU A 66 -9.08 -0.45 -16.69
CA LEU A 66 -10.23 0.45 -16.81
C LEU A 66 -9.85 1.92 -16.58
N PRO A 67 -9.11 2.56 -17.50
CA PRO A 67 -8.78 3.97 -17.39
C PRO A 67 -10.03 4.84 -17.23
N GLY A 68 -10.04 5.70 -16.20
CA GLY A 68 -11.20 6.54 -15.84
C GLY A 68 -12.13 5.95 -14.78
N PHE A 69 -11.91 4.70 -14.36
CA PHE A 69 -12.68 4.02 -13.30
C PHE A 69 -11.82 3.60 -12.11
N SER A 70 -10.77 4.39 -11.82
CA SER A 70 -9.84 4.06 -10.74
C SER A 70 -10.51 4.19 -9.36
N PRO A 71 -10.36 3.19 -8.48
CA PRO A 71 -10.80 3.29 -7.08
C PRO A 71 -9.99 4.34 -6.33
N GLU A 72 -10.56 4.89 -5.27
CA GLU A 72 -9.83 5.78 -4.36
C GLU A 72 -8.96 4.95 -3.42
N LEU A 73 -7.67 5.32 -3.31
CA LEU A 73 -6.69 4.65 -2.46
C LEU A 73 -5.99 5.70 -1.59
N GLN A 74 -5.93 5.46 -0.29
CA GLN A 74 -5.24 6.31 0.68
C GLN A 74 -4.17 5.51 1.43
N GLY A 75 -3.04 6.13 1.73
CA GLY A 75 -1.85 5.48 2.31
C GLY A 75 -1.17 4.46 1.38
N VAL A 76 -1.56 4.47 0.10
CA VAL A 76 -0.93 3.73 -0.99
C VAL A 76 -0.81 4.69 -2.17
N TYR A 77 0.35 4.70 -2.81
CA TYR A 77 0.73 5.67 -3.83
C TYR A 77 0.72 5.00 -5.20
N SER A 78 0.12 5.65 -6.19
CA SER A 78 0.14 5.16 -7.57
C SER A 78 1.19 5.91 -8.36
N GLU A 79 2.18 5.19 -8.88
CA GLU A 79 3.19 5.74 -9.79
C GLU A 79 3.15 5.00 -11.13
N THR A 80 3.41 5.72 -12.21
CA THR A 80 3.53 5.13 -13.55
C THR A 80 4.97 4.69 -13.78
N ASP A 81 5.18 3.41 -14.08
CA ASP A 81 6.50 2.89 -14.41
C ASP A 81 6.95 3.25 -15.84
N ALA A 82 8.17 2.85 -16.21
CA ALA A 82 8.75 3.16 -17.52
C ALA A 82 7.97 2.57 -18.70
N ASP A 83 7.17 1.53 -18.47
CA ASP A 83 6.34 0.87 -19.48
C ASP A 83 4.94 1.50 -19.57
N GLY A 84 4.67 2.55 -18.80
CA GLY A 84 3.37 3.22 -18.75
C GLY A 84 2.34 2.53 -17.86
N VAL A 85 2.76 1.53 -17.06
CA VAL A 85 1.86 0.78 -16.18
C VAL A 85 1.77 1.47 -14.82
N LYS A 86 0.56 1.69 -14.31
CA LYS A 86 0.34 2.20 -12.96
C LYS A 86 0.63 1.10 -11.95
N ARG A 87 1.55 1.36 -11.02
CA ARG A 87 1.96 0.47 -9.94
C ARG A 87 1.59 1.08 -8.59
N LEU A 88 1.20 0.25 -7.64
CA LEU A 88 0.93 0.67 -6.28
C LEU A 88 2.16 0.50 -5.39
N TYR A 89 2.41 1.51 -4.57
CA TYR A 89 3.51 1.58 -3.61
C TYR A 89 2.99 1.89 -2.22
N GLY A 90 3.69 1.41 -1.19
CA GLY A 90 3.40 1.73 0.20
C GLY A 90 4.67 1.85 1.01
N TYR A 91 4.66 2.70 2.04
CA TYR A 91 5.78 2.78 2.96
C TYR A 91 5.81 1.57 3.88
N VAL A 92 6.98 0.95 3.98
CA VAL A 92 7.28 -0.12 4.92
C VAL A 92 8.46 0.28 5.80
N LEU A 93 8.54 -0.32 6.99
CA LEU A 93 9.71 -0.13 7.85
C LEU A 93 10.95 -0.78 7.21
N LYS A 94 12.10 -0.11 7.35
CA LYS A 94 13.41 -0.62 6.91
C LYS A 94 13.84 -1.85 7.70
#